data_AF-Q01X47-F1
#
_entry.id   AF-Q01X47-F1
#
_cell.length_a   1.000
_cell.length_b   1.000
_cell.length_c   1.000
_cell.angle_alpha   90.00
_cell.angle_beta   90.00
_cell.angle_gamma   90.00
#
_symmetry.space_group_name_H-M   'P 1'
#
loop_
_entity.id
_entity.type
_entity.pdbx_description
1 polymer ?
#
loop_
_entity_poly.entity_id
_entity_poly.type
_entity_poly.pdbx_seq_one_letter_code
_entity_poly.pdbx_strand_id
1 'polypeptide(L)'
;MDVWNLIAERKIQEAMEEGEFDRLEGTGRPISLDENPYEDPAQRMAHRLLRNNGFAPAWILESKDLDSDIDRLRSSARRLDSDELARRVAGLNRRIEAYNLKAPFAGAQKVPISIQSLMNA
;
A
#
# COMPACT_ATOMS: atom_id res chain seq x y z
N MET A 1 5.32 16.75 36.08
CA MET A 1 5.26 17.48 34.80
C MET A 1 6.56 18.25 34.65
N ASP A 2 7.16 18.20 33.47
CA ASP A 2 8.44 18.85 33.15
C ASP A 2 8.24 20.37 32.96
N VAL A 3 9.19 21.18 33.45
CA VAL A 3 9.19 22.65 33.33
C VAL A 3 9.18 23.07 31.86
N TRP A 4 9.87 22.31 31.00
CA TRP A 4 9.90 22.56 29.56
C TRP A 4 8.52 22.43 28.91
N ASN A 5 7.72 21.44 29.32
CA ASN A 5 6.36 21.27 28.80
C ASN A 5 5.46 22.45 29.18
N LEU A 6 5.59 22.98 30.41
CA LEU A 6 4.80 24.12 30.85
C LEU A 6 5.12 25.39 30.03
N ILE A 7 6.40 25.62 29.75
CA ILE A 7 6.84 26.75 28.93
C ILE A 7 6.37 26.58 27.48
N ALA A 8 6.48 25.37 26.92
CA ALA A 8 6.03 25.08 25.57
C ALA A 8 4.52 25.30 25.41
N GLU A 9 3.71 24.75 26.32
CA GLU A 9 2.25 24.90 26.30
C GLU A 9 1.83 26.37 26.35
N ARG A 10 2.44 27.14 27.26
CA ARG A 10 2.15 28.56 27.40
C ARG A 10 2.45 29.34 26.11
N LYS A 11 3.57 29.05 25.45
CA LYS A 11 3.91 29.69 24.17
C LYS A 11 2.94 29.31 23.04
N ILE A 12 2.49 28.06 23.00
CA ILE A 12 1.49 27.63 22.01
C ILE A 12 0.18 28.39 22.23
N GLN A 13 -0.25 28.51 23.48
CA GLN A 13 -1.46 29.25 23.86
C GLN A 13 -1.39 30.73 23.48
N GLU A 14 -0.28 31.41 23.80
CA GLU A 14 -0.03 32.81 23.43
C GLU A 14 -0.10 32.98 21.90
N ALA A 15 0.53 32.10 21.11
CA ALA A 15 0.47 32.14 19.65
C ALA A 15 -0.93 31.85 19.07
N MET A 16 -1.73 30.99 19.73
CA MET A 16 -3.12 30.76 19.36
C MET A 16 -3.99 32.00 19.61
N GLU A 17 -3.80 32.68 20.75
CA GLU A 17 -4.52 33.91 21.10
C GLU A 17 -4.17 35.07 20.16
N GLU A 18 -2.91 35.14 19.71
CA GLU A 18 -2.43 36.12 18.73
C GLU A 18 -2.89 35.82 17.29
N GLY A 19 -3.49 34.65 17.05
CA GLY A 19 -3.93 34.24 15.71
C GLY A 19 -2.78 33.89 14.77
N GLU A 20 -1.59 33.55 15.28
CA GLU A 20 -0.42 33.17 14.49
C GLU A 20 -0.65 31.90 13.65
N PHE A 21 -1.65 31.08 14.02
CA PHE A 21 -2.08 29.91 13.25
C PHE A 21 -3.23 30.22 12.25
N ASP A 22 -3.76 31.44 12.25
CA ASP A 22 -4.79 31.85 11.30
C ASP A 22 -4.16 32.11 9.93
N ARG A 23 -4.68 31.44 8.90
CA ARG A 23 -4.25 31.60 7.49
C ARG A 23 -2.80 31.20 7.20
N LEU A 24 -2.29 30.15 7.87
CA LEU A 24 -1.05 29.51 7.48
C LEU A 24 -1.02 29.19 5.97
N GLU A 25 0.18 29.17 5.42
CA GLU A 25 0.36 28.73 4.04
C GLU A 25 -0.18 27.30 3.89
N GLY A 26 -1.14 27.12 2.97
CA GLY A 26 -1.81 25.83 2.76
C GLY A 26 -3.09 25.61 3.56
N THR A 27 -3.53 26.54 4.42
CA THR A 27 -4.83 26.43 5.11
C THR A 27 -5.97 26.27 4.10
N GLY A 28 -6.81 25.25 4.30
CA GLY A 28 -7.95 24.93 3.44
C GLY A 28 -7.60 24.32 2.09
N ARG A 29 -6.32 24.11 1.77
CA ARG A 29 -5.88 23.41 0.56
C ARG A 29 -5.70 21.91 0.84
N PRO A 30 -5.99 21.04 -0.15
CA PRO A 30 -5.64 19.64 -0.03
C PRO A 30 -4.13 19.46 0.22
N ILE A 31 -3.78 18.54 1.11
CA ILE A 31 -2.40 18.14 1.32
C ILE A 31 -1.92 17.42 0.05
N SER A 32 -0.78 17.84 -0.51
CA SER A 32 -0.13 17.08 -1.60
C SER A 32 0.45 15.79 -1.01
N LEU A 33 -0.06 14.66 -1.48
CA LEU A 33 0.39 13.32 -1.13
C LEU A 33 1.22 12.70 -2.26
N ASP A 34 1.68 13.53 -3.20
CA ASP A 34 2.36 13.08 -4.42
C ASP A 34 3.76 12.54 -4.15
N GLU A 35 4.39 13.03 -3.09
CA GLU A 35 5.73 12.64 -2.67
C GLU A 35 5.71 12.08 -1.26
N ASN A 36 6.33 10.92 -1.09
CA ASN A 36 6.64 10.40 0.23
C ASN A 36 7.99 10.98 0.68
N PRO A 37 8.05 11.86 1.71
CA PRO A 37 9.31 12.44 2.18
C PRO A 37 10.28 11.39 2.73
N TYR A 38 9.79 10.22 3.13
CA TYR A 38 10.57 9.10 3.66
C TYR A 38 11.03 8.10 2.57
N GLU A 39 10.67 8.34 1.31
CA GLU A 39 11.11 7.51 0.19
C GLU A 39 12.52 7.90 -0.26
N ASP A 40 13.33 6.89 -0.58
CA ASP A 40 14.66 7.06 -1.17
C ASP A 40 14.59 7.96 -2.42
N PRO A 41 15.49 8.96 -2.56
CA PRO A 41 15.43 9.91 -3.67
C PRO A 41 15.45 9.27 -5.06
N ALA A 42 16.18 8.17 -5.26
CA ALA A 42 16.23 7.49 -6.54
C ALA A 42 14.91 6.79 -6.86
N GLN A 43 14.29 6.14 -5.86
CA GLN A 43 12.97 5.52 -5.98
C GLN A 43 11.88 6.57 -6.26
N ARG A 44 11.94 7.70 -5.57
CA ARG A 44 11.00 8.81 -5.76
C ARG A 44 11.01 9.33 -7.19
N MET A 45 12.20 9.51 -7.77
CA MET A 45 12.33 9.93 -9.17
C MET A 45 11.75 8.88 -10.12
N ALA A 46 12.09 7.60 -9.93
CA ALA A 46 11.58 6.51 -10.74
C ALA A 46 10.04 6.41 -10.69
N HIS A 47 9.45 6.44 -9.49
CA HIS A 47 8.01 6.40 -9.29
C HIS A 47 7.28 7.61 -9.89
N ARG A 48 7.87 8.82 -9.76
CA ARG A 48 7.34 10.03 -10.39
C ARG A 48 7.34 9.92 -11.91
N LEU A 49 8.44 9.46 -12.51
CA LEU A 49 8.55 9.27 -13.96
C LEU A 49 7.50 8.29 -14.48
N LEU A 50 7.32 7.16 -13.80
CA LEU A 50 6.29 6.18 -14.15
C LEU A 50 4.88 6.78 -14.06
N ARG A 51 4.55 7.41 -12.92
CA ARG A 51 3.24 8.05 -12.69
C ARG A 51 2.92 9.09 -13.76
N ASN A 52 3.88 9.96 -14.07
CA ASN A 52 3.70 11.03 -15.07
C ASN A 52 3.43 10.49 -16.48
N ASN A 53 3.89 9.28 -16.78
CA ASN A 53 3.62 8.60 -18.05
C ASN A 53 2.42 7.65 -17.99
N GLY A 54 1.64 7.65 -16.90
CA GLY A 54 0.47 6.78 -16.72
C GLY A 54 0.82 5.33 -16.39
N PHE A 55 2.06 5.04 -16.00
CA PHE A 55 2.52 3.71 -15.62
C PHE A 55 2.61 3.56 -14.10
N ALA A 56 2.46 2.32 -13.64
CA ALA A 56 2.70 1.93 -12.26
C ALA A 56 4.02 1.17 -12.15
N PRO A 57 4.67 1.16 -10.96
CA PRO A 57 5.77 0.24 -10.68
C PRO A 57 5.42 -1.20 -11.01
N ALA A 58 6.41 -1.98 -11.45
CA ALA A 58 6.21 -3.35 -11.93
C ALA A 58 5.51 -4.24 -10.89
N TRP A 59 5.84 -4.09 -9.60
CA TRP A 59 5.21 -4.84 -8.52
C TRP A 59 3.71 -4.52 -8.37
N ILE A 60 3.26 -3.30 -8.68
CA ILE A 60 1.82 -2.96 -8.65
C ILE A 60 1.08 -3.70 -9.77
N LEU A 61 1.67 -3.74 -10.96
CA LEU A 61 1.09 -4.44 -12.12
C LEU A 61 1.02 -5.95 -11.85
N GLU A 62 2.13 -6.55 -11.41
CA GLU A 62 2.20 -7.98 -11.07
C GLU A 62 1.22 -8.35 -9.95
N SER A 63 1.04 -7.46 -8.96
CA SER A 63 0.05 -7.61 -7.89
C SER A 63 -1.38 -7.66 -8.43
N LYS A 64 -1.75 -6.75 -9.37
CA LYS A 64 -3.07 -6.75 -10.01
C LYS A 64 -3.32 -7.99 -10.87
N ASP A 65 -2.30 -8.46 -11.57
CA ASP A 65 -2.39 -9.69 -12.37
C ASP A 65 -2.62 -10.91 -11.47
N LEU A 66 -1.89 -11.00 -10.35
CA LEU A 66 -2.12 -12.03 -9.34
C LEU A 66 -3.54 -11.96 -8.79
N ASP A 67 -4.04 -10.78 -8.40
CA ASP A 67 -5.42 -10.64 -7.90
C ASP A 67 -6.45 -11.12 -8.92
N SER A 68 -6.27 -10.76 -10.19
CA SER A 68 -7.14 -11.19 -11.28
C SER A 68 -7.13 -12.72 -11.45
N ASP A 69 -5.97 -13.35 -11.35
CA ASP A 69 -5.85 -14.81 -11.45
C ASP A 69 -6.47 -15.53 -10.25
N ILE A 70 -6.35 -14.96 -9.06
CA ILE A 70 -6.99 -15.47 -7.85
C ILE A 70 -8.51 -15.42 -8.00
N ASP A 71 -9.06 -14.32 -8.49
CA ASP A 71 -10.49 -14.17 -8.68
C ASP A 71 -11.05 -15.11 -9.76
N ARG A 72 -10.28 -15.34 -10.85
CA ARG A 72 -10.60 -16.39 -11.84
C ARG A 72 -10.61 -17.78 -11.23
N LEU A 73 -9.62 -18.09 -10.37
CA LEU A 73 -9.58 -19.39 -9.69
C LEU A 73 -10.76 -19.54 -8.73
N ARG A 74 -11.08 -18.52 -7.92
CA ARG A 74 -12.27 -18.49 -7.05
C ARG A 74 -13.55 -18.77 -7.83
N SER A 75 -13.74 -18.07 -8.95
CA SER A 75 -14.94 -18.18 -9.79
C SER A 75 -15.11 -19.56 -10.42
N SER A 76 -14.00 -20.26 -10.68
CA SER A 76 -13.99 -21.58 -11.32
C SER A 76 -13.84 -22.74 -10.34
N ALA A 77 -13.47 -22.49 -9.08
CA ALA A 77 -13.08 -23.50 -8.10
C ALA A 77 -14.12 -24.62 -7.93
N ARG A 78 -15.42 -24.26 -7.88
CA ARG A 78 -16.52 -25.24 -7.70
C ARG A 78 -16.71 -26.20 -8.87
N ARG A 79 -16.10 -25.91 -10.03
CA ARG A 79 -16.20 -26.72 -11.26
C ARG A 79 -14.97 -27.59 -11.50
N LEU A 80 -13.92 -27.42 -10.69
CA LEU A 80 -12.68 -28.18 -10.79
C LEU A 80 -12.77 -29.41 -9.89
N ASP A 81 -12.15 -30.50 -10.33
CA ASP A 81 -11.86 -31.61 -9.42
C ASP A 81 -10.79 -31.22 -8.38
N SER A 82 -10.67 -32.05 -7.34
CA SER A 82 -9.78 -31.78 -6.21
C SER A 82 -8.30 -31.66 -6.65
N ASP A 83 -7.86 -32.50 -7.58
CA ASP A 83 -6.46 -32.55 -7.99
C ASP A 83 -6.09 -31.33 -8.83
N GLU A 84 -6.97 -30.94 -9.75
CA GLU A 84 -6.79 -29.75 -10.58
C GLU A 84 -6.84 -28.47 -9.73
N LEU A 85 -7.77 -28.39 -8.78
CA LEU A 85 -7.83 -27.28 -7.84
C LEU A 85 -6.53 -27.18 -7.02
N ALA A 86 -6.04 -28.31 -6.48
CA ALA A 86 -4.81 -28.35 -5.71
C ALA A 86 -3.58 -27.92 -6.55
N ARG A 87 -3.48 -28.40 -7.80
CA ARG A 87 -2.40 -28.01 -8.73
C ARG A 87 -2.42 -26.52 -9.01
N ARG A 88 -3.59 -25.93 -9.28
CA ARG A 88 -3.73 -24.49 -9.56
C ARG A 88 -3.41 -23.63 -8.35
N VAL A 89 -3.88 -24.02 -7.17
CA VAL A 89 -3.54 -23.34 -5.91
C VAL A 89 -2.03 -23.37 -5.67
N ALA A 90 -1.38 -24.53 -5.82
CA ALA A 90 0.06 -24.64 -5.67
C ALA A 90 0.82 -23.78 -6.70
N GLY A 91 0.33 -23.73 -7.94
CA GLY A 91 0.88 -22.88 -8.99
C GLY A 91 0.80 -21.39 -8.67
N LEU A 92 -0.34 -20.92 -8.18
CA LEU A 92 -0.51 -19.53 -7.76
C LEU A 92 0.31 -19.20 -6.51
N ASN A 93 0.40 -20.11 -5.54
CA ASN A 93 1.20 -19.88 -4.33
C ASN A 93 2.69 -19.72 -4.66
N ARG A 94 3.24 -20.51 -5.60
CA ARG A 94 4.62 -20.30 -6.09
C ARG A 94 4.81 -18.92 -6.74
N ARG A 95 3.82 -18.44 -7.49
CA ARG A 95 3.88 -17.09 -8.07
C ARG A 95 3.77 -16.00 -7.01
N ILE A 96 2.93 -16.19 -5.99
CA ILE A 96 2.82 -15.28 -4.83
C ILE A 96 4.17 -15.22 -4.09
N GLU A 97 4.83 -16.35 -3.85
CA GLU A 97 6.14 -16.39 -3.23
C GLU A 97 7.18 -15.63 -4.06
N ALA A 98 7.23 -15.87 -5.38
CA ALA A 98 8.12 -15.16 -6.28
C ALA A 98 7.86 -13.64 -6.32
N TYR A 99 6.58 -13.23 -6.26
CA TYR A 99 6.18 -11.83 -6.16
C TYR A 99 6.60 -11.21 -4.82
N ASN A 100 6.42 -11.93 -3.70
CA ASN A 100 6.74 -11.44 -2.37
C ASN A 100 8.23 -11.13 -2.18
N LEU A 101 9.11 -11.80 -2.94
CA LEU A 101 10.55 -11.47 -3.00
C LEU A 101 10.84 -10.12 -3.67
N LYS A 102 9.95 -9.66 -4.55
CA LYS A 102 10.05 -8.36 -5.25
C LYS A 102 9.27 -7.25 -4.56
N ALA A 103 8.33 -7.61 -3.68
CA ALA A 103 7.48 -6.66 -2.98
C ALA A 103 8.34 -5.76 -2.06
N PRO A 104 8.23 -4.43 -2.16
CA PRO A 104 9.15 -3.50 -1.48
C PRO A 104 8.96 -3.44 0.04
N PHE A 105 7.82 -3.88 0.58
CA PHE A 105 7.53 -3.90 2.00
C PHE A 105 6.47 -4.94 2.35
N ALA A 106 6.38 -5.33 3.63
CA ALA A 106 5.47 -6.38 4.10
C ALA A 106 3.99 -6.11 3.74
N GLY A 107 3.54 -4.86 3.81
CA GLY A 107 2.18 -4.48 3.41
C GLY A 107 1.85 -4.66 1.92
N ALA A 108 2.85 -4.80 1.05
CA ALA A 108 2.67 -5.10 -0.38
C ALA A 108 2.71 -6.60 -0.67
N GLN A 109 3.14 -7.44 0.28
CA GLN A 109 3.18 -8.89 0.11
C GLN A 109 1.77 -9.49 0.15
N LYS A 110 1.58 -10.59 -0.60
CA LYS A 110 0.33 -11.35 -0.64
C LYS A 110 0.44 -12.61 0.20
N VAL A 111 -0.67 -12.97 0.85
CA VAL A 111 -0.77 -14.21 1.62
C VAL A 111 -1.03 -15.38 0.67
N PRO A 112 -0.31 -16.51 0.80
CA PRO A 112 -0.63 -17.72 0.05
C PRO A 112 -2.07 -18.18 0.27
N ILE A 113 -2.67 -18.73 -0.78
CA ILE A 113 -4.07 -19.11 -0.83
C ILE A 113 -4.22 -20.54 -0.33
N SER A 114 -5.28 -20.79 0.45
CA SER A 114 -5.72 -22.13 0.81
C SER A 114 -7.00 -22.50 0.07
N ILE A 115 -7.22 -23.81 -0.16
CA ILE A 115 -8.44 -24.32 -0.78
C ILE A 115 -9.67 -23.91 0.04
N GLN A 116 -9.59 -23.96 1.38
CA GLN A 116 -10.67 -23.54 2.28
C GLN A 116 -11.01 -22.06 2.10
N SER A 117 -9.99 -21.19 1.97
CA SER A 117 -10.19 -19.76 1.72
C SER A 117 -10.88 -19.48 0.38
N LEU A 118 -10.70 -20.33 -0.63
CA LEU A 118 -11.38 -20.20 -1.92
C LEU A 118 -12.84 -20.65 -1.88
N MET A 119 -13.20 -21.56 -0.97
CA MET A 119 -14.55 -22.14 -0.88
C MET A 119 -15.49 -21.37 0.06
N ASN A 120 -14.93 -20.60 0.99
CA ASN A 120 -15.66 -19.87 2.03
C ASN A 120 -15.98 -18.40 1.69
N ALA A 121 -15.64 -17.95 0.48
CA ALA A 121 -15.95 -16.62 -0.05
C ALA A 121 -17.18 -16.68 -0.98
#